data_AF-A0A7W7GTD7-F1
#
_entry.id   AF-A0A7W7GTD7-F1
#
_cell.length_a   1.000
_cell.length_b   1.000
_cell.length_c   1.000
_cell.angle_alpha   90.00
_cell.angle_beta   90.00
_cell.angle_gamma   90.00
#
_symmetry.space_group_name_H-M   'P 1'
#
loop_
_entity.id
_entity.type
_entity.pdbx_description
1 polymer ?
#
loop_
_entity_poly.entity_id
_entity_poly.type
_entity_poly.pdbx_seq_one_letter_code
_entity_poly.pdbx_strand_id
1 'polypeptide(L)'
;MGTWMATVRFPDGSVRYAEYSTVVAAMVDSLHATFHVEHYRARVSGDPLPRFPDRPHAPVDELIPVVIRYAPDDHGWHAVYCPRRSMVLGPHSPYLQWRVQETYELVFGARDTVRHLSQVNTHALCGAPITDAPLRYRREVCGMGNPEWREEEQPPSVDIFAEWTSRDMCRSCLLAALHTLE
;
A
#
# COMPACT_ATOMS: atom_id res chain seq x y z
N MET A 1 5.09 19.84 23.02
CA MET A 1 4.39 18.76 22.28
C MET A 1 5.08 18.66 20.93
N GLY A 2 5.73 17.53 20.63
CA GLY A 2 6.44 17.35 19.35
C GLY A 2 5.46 17.01 18.23
N THR A 3 5.61 17.67 17.08
CA THR A 3 4.87 17.34 15.86
C THR A 3 5.40 16.02 15.32
N TRP A 4 4.58 14.97 15.35
CA TRP A 4 4.92 13.68 14.73
C TRP A 4 4.78 13.83 13.21
N MET A 5 5.91 13.92 12.52
CA MET A 5 5.96 14.03 11.06
C MET A 5 6.27 12.66 10.46
N ALA A 6 5.41 12.21 9.55
CA ALA A 6 5.79 11.18 8.60
C ALA A 6 6.60 11.84 7.48
N THR A 7 7.64 11.14 7.02
CA THR A 7 8.44 11.51 5.85
C THR A 7 8.00 10.66 4.68
N VAL A 8 7.73 11.30 3.55
CA VAL A 8 7.48 10.66 2.25
C VAL A 8 8.75 10.81 1.44
N ARG A 9 9.50 9.71 1.30
CA ARG A 9 10.75 9.68 0.55
C ARG A 9 10.49 9.23 -0.88
N PHE A 10 10.94 10.04 -1.83
CA PHE A 10 10.79 9.80 -3.26
C PHE A 10 12.04 9.11 -3.82
N PRO A 11 11.95 8.41 -4.96
CA PRO A 11 13.08 7.72 -5.58
C PRO A 11 14.20 8.65 -6.04
N ASP A 12 13.89 9.92 -6.29
CA ASP A 12 14.86 10.96 -6.66
C ASP A 12 15.66 11.50 -5.45
N GLY A 13 15.41 10.96 -4.24
CA GLY A 13 16.03 11.39 -3.00
C GLY A 13 15.34 12.57 -2.33
N SER A 14 14.33 13.18 -2.97
CA SER A 14 13.54 14.24 -2.33
C SER A 14 12.71 13.69 -1.18
N VAL A 15 12.53 14.52 -0.15
CA VAL A 15 11.75 14.19 1.03
C VAL A 15 10.66 15.24 1.19
N ARG A 16 9.42 14.77 1.31
CA ARG A 16 8.30 15.60 1.74
C ARG A 16 7.85 15.17 3.12
N TYR A 17 7.19 16.08 3.82
CA TYR A 17 6.65 15.80 5.15
C TYR A 17 5.13 15.75 5.08
N ALA A 18 4.55 14.79 5.76
CA ALA A 18 3.13 14.71 6.02
C ALA A 18 2.94 14.65 7.53
N GLU A 19 2.03 15.44 8.09
CA GLU A 19 1.63 15.22 9.49
C GLU A 19 1.08 13.80 9.63
N TYR A 20 1.38 13.11 10.73
CA TYR A 20 0.83 11.77 10.98
C TYR A 20 -0.70 11.77 10.92
N SER A 21 -1.34 12.82 11.45
CA SER A 21 -2.77 13.11 11.33
C SER A 21 -3.26 13.32 9.89
N THR A 22 -2.41 13.69 8.95
CA THR A 22 -2.71 13.95 7.53
C THR A 22 -2.65 12.66 6.72
N VAL A 23 -1.70 11.77 7.05
CA VAL A 23 -1.69 10.37 6.58
C VAL A 23 -2.94 9.66 7.12
N VAL A 24 -3.27 9.87 8.40
CA VAL A 24 -4.48 9.34 9.05
C VAL A 24 -5.76 10.02 8.56
N ALA A 25 -5.80 11.32 8.27
CA ALA A 25 -7.02 11.97 7.78
C ALA A 25 -7.38 11.53 6.35
N ALA A 26 -6.37 11.26 5.51
CA ALA A 26 -6.61 10.53 4.26
C ALA A 26 -7.12 9.09 4.51
N MET A 27 -6.76 8.47 5.65
CA MET A 27 -7.36 7.21 6.12
C MET A 27 -8.79 7.39 6.65
N VAL A 28 -9.19 8.59 7.08
CA VAL A 28 -10.47 8.83 7.78
C VAL A 28 -11.62 9.14 6.82
N ASP A 29 -11.35 9.75 5.67
CA ASP A 29 -12.40 10.05 4.67
C ASP A 29 -13.03 8.77 4.07
N SER A 30 -12.36 7.61 4.14
CA SER A 30 -12.92 6.28 3.80
C SER A 30 -13.39 5.47 5.02
N LEU A 31 -12.86 5.73 6.24
CA LEU A 31 -13.18 4.95 7.45
C LEU A 31 -14.38 5.46 8.27
N HIS A 32 -14.92 6.64 7.99
CA HIS A 32 -16.10 7.17 8.68
C HIS A 32 -17.44 6.79 8.05
N ALA A 33 -17.63 5.49 7.83
CA ALA A 33 -18.95 4.89 8.05
C ALA A 33 -19.04 4.06 9.34
N THR A 34 -17.93 3.56 9.94
CA THR A 34 -18.14 2.51 10.95
C THR A 34 -17.19 2.33 12.14
N PHE A 35 -16.01 2.97 12.28
CA PHE A 35 -15.22 2.76 13.52
C PHE A 35 -14.58 4.02 14.11
N HIS A 36 -15.20 4.49 15.20
CA HIS A 36 -14.64 5.40 16.19
C HIS A 36 -13.56 4.70 17.03
N VAL A 37 -12.35 5.27 17.07
CA VAL A 37 -11.53 5.24 18.30
C VAL A 37 -11.03 6.66 18.55
N GLU A 38 -11.51 7.24 19.65
CA GLU A 38 -11.59 8.68 19.95
C GLU A 38 -10.32 9.32 20.54
N HIS A 39 -9.13 9.00 20.06
CA HIS A 39 -7.92 9.65 20.58
C HIS A 39 -7.10 10.27 19.45
N TYR A 40 -6.65 11.51 19.66
CA TYR A 40 -5.86 12.37 18.74
C TYR A 40 -6.65 13.31 17.81
N ARG A 41 -7.54 14.14 18.40
CA ARG A 41 -8.02 15.36 17.75
C ARG A 41 -7.08 16.55 18.02
N ALA A 42 -6.53 17.06 16.91
CA ALA A 42 -6.41 18.47 16.54
C ALA A 42 -5.28 19.33 17.15
N ARG A 43 -4.30 19.67 16.29
CA ARG A 43 -3.98 21.06 15.93
C ARG A 43 -3.18 21.09 14.62
N VAL A 44 -3.58 21.96 13.69
CA VAL A 44 -2.94 22.17 12.38
C VAL A 44 -1.74 23.08 12.56
N SER A 45 -0.53 22.65 12.17
CA SER A 45 0.58 23.59 11.94
C SER A 45 1.49 23.11 10.81
N GLY A 46 1.60 23.93 9.76
CA GLY A 46 2.35 23.63 8.56
C GLY A 46 1.39 23.35 7.41
N ASP A 47 1.69 23.93 6.25
CA ASP A 47 0.91 23.76 5.01
C ASP A 47 0.43 22.32 4.84
N PRO A 48 -0.86 22.06 4.57
CA PRO A 48 -1.14 21.02 3.61
C PRO A 48 -0.63 21.53 2.25
N LEU A 49 0.25 20.76 1.59
CA LEU A 49 0.40 20.86 0.15
C LEU A 49 -1.00 20.88 -0.48
N PRO A 50 -1.26 21.66 -1.53
CA PRO A 50 -2.58 21.70 -2.13
C PRO A 50 -2.97 20.28 -2.56
N ARG A 51 -4.02 19.76 -1.93
CA ARG A 51 -4.62 18.47 -2.28
C ARG A 51 -5.63 18.71 -3.37
N PHE A 52 -5.71 17.79 -4.32
CA PHE A 52 -6.68 17.86 -5.40
C PHE A 52 -7.43 16.53 -5.53
N PRO A 53 -8.24 16.15 -4.52
CA PRO A 53 -8.91 14.85 -4.49
C PRO A 53 -9.85 14.65 -5.69
N ASP A 54 -10.47 15.73 -6.16
CA ASP A 54 -11.43 15.69 -7.27
C ASP A 54 -10.78 15.57 -8.66
N ARG A 55 -9.45 15.70 -8.76
CA ARG A 55 -8.76 15.50 -10.04
C ARG A 55 -8.76 14.02 -10.43
N PRO A 56 -8.70 13.68 -11.72
CA PRO A 56 -8.52 12.28 -12.12
C PRO A 56 -7.19 11.73 -11.59
N HIS A 57 -7.15 10.43 -11.29
CA HIS A 57 -5.87 9.75 -11.03
C HIS A 57 -4.91 9.92 -12.19
N ALA A 58 -3.62 9.94 -11.89
CA ALA A 58 -2.62 9.74 -12.91
C ALA A 58 -2.76 8.30 -13.47
N PRO A 59 -2.46 8.08 -14.76
CA PRO A 59 -2.23 6.75 -15.30
C PRO A 59 -1.31 5.93 -14.38
N VAL A 60 -1.51 4.61 -14.35
CA VAL A 60 -0.80 3.68 -13.45
C VAL A 60 0.73 3.81 -13.57
N ASP A 61 1.19 4.08 -14.78
CA ASP A 61 2.57 4.28 -15.20
C ASP A 61 3.16 5.66 -14.83
N GLU A 62 2.34 6.63 -14.49
CA GLU A 62 2.74 7.94 -13.93
C GLU A 62 2.77 7.96 -12.40
N LEU A 63 2.35 6.87 -11.73
CA LEU A 63 2.35 6.76 -10.28
C LEU A 63 3.76 6.48 -9.74
N ILE A 64 4.12 7.17 -8.66
CA ILE A 64 5.50 7.19 -8.13
C ILE A 64 5.57 6.34 -6.86
N PRO A 65 6.43 5.31 -6.78
CA PRO A 65 6.66 4.58 -5.53
C PRO A 65 7.32 5.51 -4.51
N VAL A 66 6.89 5.46 -3.26
CA VAL A 66 7.45 6.25 -2.16
C VAL A 66 7.61 5.38 -0.93
N VAL A 67 8.52 5.77 -0.04
CA VAL A 67 8.67 5.15 1.29
C VAL A 67 8.14 6.11 2.33
N ILE A 68 7.16 5.67 3.11
CA ILE A 68 6.67 6.42 4.26
C ILE A 68 7.48 5.98 5.48
N ARG A 69 7.98 6.92 6.28
CA ARG A 69 8.61 6.63 7.58
C ARG A 69 8.14 7.60 8.64
N TYR A 70 8.03 7.17 9.89
CA TYR A 70 7.71 8.06 11.00
C TYR A 70 8.67 7.90 12.19
N ALA A 71 8.97 9.03 12.83
CA ALA A 71 9.71 9.06 14.09
C ALA A 71 8.78 8.65 15.26
N PRO A 72 9.32 8.12 16.37
CA PRO A 72 10.74 7.97 16.69
C PRO A 72 11.27 6.57 16.36
N ASP A 73 10.37 5.65 15.99
CA ASP A 73 10.65 4.23 15.89
C ASP A 73 11.27 3.84 14.53
N ASP A 74 11.42 4.79 13.61
CA ASP A 74 11.86 4.62 12.20
C ASP A 74 11.10 3.53 11.44
N HIS A 75 9.89 3.20 11.89
CA HIS A 75 8.98 2.32 11.18
C HIS A 75 8.57 2.96 9.85
N GLY A 76 8.44 2.13 8.82
CA GLY A 76 8.06 2.58 7.50
C GLY A 76 7.51 1.47 6.63
N TRP A 77 6.95 1.87 5.49
CA TRP A 77 6.34 0.97 4.51
C TRP A 77 6.41 1.59 3.11
N HIS A 78 6.23 0.77 2.07
CA HIS A 78 6.18 1.24 0.69
C HIS A 78 4.77 1.63 0.29
N ALA A 79 4.64 2.74 -0.43
CA ALA A 79 3.39 3.27 -0.91
C ALA A 79 3.52 3.86 -2.31
N VAL A 80 2.41 4.37 -2.83
CA VAL A 80 2.31 4.93 -4.17
C VAL A 80 1.77 6.35 -4.08
N TYR A 81 2.45 7.30 -4.73
CA TYR A 81 2.09 8.70 -4.81
C TYR A 81 1.53 9.05 -6.19
N CYS A 82 0.37 9.71 -6.20
CA CYS A 82 -0.26 10.28 -7.37
C CYS A 82 0.10 11.77 -7.51
N PRO A 83 0.95 12.15 -8.48
CA PRO A 83 1.35 13.54 -8.66
C PRO A 83 0.18 14.45 -9.05
N ARG A 84 -0.78 13.96 -9.85
CA ARG A 84 -1.93 14.75 -10.31
C ARG A 84 -2.86 15.19 -9.19
N ARG A 85 -3.07 14.32 -8.19
CA ARG A 85 -3.85 14.62 -6.97
C ARG A 85 -3.00 15.22 -5.85
N SER A 86 -1.68 15.18 -6.01
CA SER A 86 -0.70 15.50 -4.98
C SER A 86 -0.92 14.70 -3.68
N MET A 87 -1.17 13.40 -3.82
CA MET A 87 -1.66 12.55 -2.73
C MET A 87 -1.02 11.15 -2.77
N VAL A 88 -0.83 10.53 -1.61
CA VAL A 88 -0.52 9.09 -1.50
C VAL A 88 -1.80 8.30 -1.74
N LEU A 89 -1.79 7.32 -2.64
CA LEU A 89 -2.94 6.43 -2.91
C LEU A 89 -2.92 5.17 -2.03
N GLY A 90 -1.78 4.86 -1.42
CA GLY A 90 -1.65 3.78 -0.45
C GLY A 90 -0.49 2.83 -0.72
N PRO A 91 -0.30 1.80 0.12
CA PRO A 91 -0.96 1.62 1.41
C PRO A 91 -0.68 2.80 2.35
N HIS A 92 -1.65 3.15 3.19
CA HIS A 92 -1.54 4.26 4.14
C HIS A 92 -0.97 3.85 5.50
N SER A 93 -0.81 2.54 5.70
CA SER A 93 -0.17 1.92 6.85
C SER A 93 0.26 0.49 6.48
N PRO A 94 1.19 -0.13 7.23
CA PRO A 94 1.54 -1.54 7.04
C PRO A 94 0.32 -2.48 7.18
N TYR A 95 -0.69 -2.06 7.93
CA TYR A 95 -1.93 -2.82 8.10
C TYR A 95 -2.72 -2.94 6.79
N LEU A 96 -2.81 -1.87 5.98
CA LEU A 96 -3.53 -1.94 4.71
C LEU A 96 -2.83 -2.88 3.73
N GLN A 97 -1.50 -2.88 3.73
CA GLN A 97 -0.70 -3.84 2.98
C GLN A 97 -1.00 -5.28 3.39
N TRP A 98 -1.05 -5.55 4.70
CA TRP A 98 -1.52 -6.84 5.18
C TRP A 98 -2.92 -7.16 4.65
N ARG A 99 -3.88 -6.25 4.77
CA ARG A 99 -5.27 -6.49 4.33
C ARG A 99 -5.35 -6.86 2.85
N VAL A 100 -4.54 -6.23 1.99
CA VAL A 100 -4.40 -6.63 0.57
C VAL A 100 -3.94 -8.08 0.46
N GLN A 101 -2.89 -8.47 1.19
CA GLN A 101 -2.34 -9.83 1.17
C GLN A 101 -3.23 -10.88 1.85
N GLU A 102 -4.12 -10.46 2.75
CA GLU A 102 -5.14 -11.34 3.34
C GLU A 102 -6.29 -11.60 2.38
N THR A 103 -6.67 -10.56 1.62
CA THR A 103 -7.84 -10.57 0.74
C THR A 103 -7.52 -11.20 -0.62
N TYR A 104 -6.29 -11.04 -1.09
CA TYR A 104 -5.87 -11.45 -2.42
C TYR A 104 -4.68 -12.39 -2.40
N GLU A 105 -4.73 -13.41 -3.26
CA GLU A 105 -3.63 -14.31 -3.53
C GLU A 105 -2.73 -13.75 -4.63
N LEU A 106 -1.42 -13.99 -4.51
CA LEU A 106 -0.47 -13.77 -5.59
C LEU A 106 -0.48 -14.97 -6.53
N VAL A 107 -0.62 -14.74 -7.82
CA VAL A 107 -0.70 -15.77 -8.87
C VAL A 107 0.09 -15.31 -10.10
N PHE A 108 0.56 -16.24 -10.94
CA PHE A 108 1.12 -15.88 -12.24
C PHE A 108 0.01 -15.70 -13.29
N GLY A 109 0.25 -14.84 -14.28
CA GLY A 109 -0.57 -14.78 -15.49
C GLY A 109 -0.47 -16.09 -16.28
N ALA A 110 -1.58 -16.51 -16.90
CA ALA A 110 -1.61 -17.77 -17.66
C ALA A 110 -0.77 -17.73 -18.95
N ARG A 111 -0.40 -16.52 -19.41
CA ARG A 111 0.28 -16.27 -20.69
C ARG A 111 1.59 -15.50 -20.54
N ASP A 112 1.97 -15.18 -19.31
CA ASP A 112 3.16 -14.39 -19.01
C ASP A 112 3.75 -14.83 -17.65
N THR A 113 4.81 -14.16 -17.23
CA THR A 113 5.45 -14.39 -15.93
C THR A 113 5.15 -13.25 -14.95
N VAL A 114 4.12 -12.45 -15.22
CA VAL A 114 3.74 -11.32 -14.37
C VAL A 114 2.93 -11.88 -13.20
N ARG A 115 3.23 -11.39 -12.00
CA ARG A 115 2.47 -11.67 -10.78
C ARG A 115 1.26 -10.75 -10.73
N HIS A 116 0.11 -11.35 -10.48
CA HIS A 116 -1.17 -10.68 -10.36
C HIS A 116 -1.76 -10.93 -8.97
N LEU A 117 -2.68 -10.04 -8.57
CA LEU A 117 -3.55 -10.27 -7.42
C LEU A 117 -4.87 -10.87 -7.90
N SER A 118 -5.36 -11.87 -7.19
CA SER A 118 -6.65 -12.50 -7.45
C SER A 118 -7.40 -12.81 -6.16
N GLN A 119 -8.72 -12.63 -6.19
CA GLN A 119 -9.64 -13.09 -5.15
C GLN A 119 -10.32 -14.42 -5.51
N VAL A 120 -10.35 -14.76 -6.82
CA VAL A 120 -11.07 -15.91 -7.39
C VAL A 120 -10.15 -16.57 -8.41
N ASN A 121 -9.85 -17.87 -8.24
CA ASN A 121 -8.83 -18.64 -9.00
C ASN A 121 -8.96 -18.67 -10.54
N THR A 122 -9.88 -17.93 -11.16
CA THR A 122 -10.04 -17.89 -12.62
C THR A 122 -9.45 -16.63 -13.27
N HIS A 123 -9.44 -15.48 -12.59
CA HIS A 123 -8.98 -14.21 -13.15
C HIS A 123 -8.28 -13.33 -12.11
N ALA A 124 -7.33 -12.53 -12.58
CA ALA A 124 -6.73 -11.44 -11.83
C ALA A 124 -7.71 -10.26 -11.63
N LEU A 125 -7.43 -9.38 -10.67
CA LEU A 125 -8.16 -8.12 -10.48
C LEU A 125 -8.13 -7.21 -11.72
N CYS A 126 -7.08 -7.28 -12.53
CA CYS A 126 -7.00 -6.55 -13.80
C CYS A 126 -7.75 -7.24 -14.96
N GLY A 127 -8.41 -8.38 -14.71
CA GLY A 127 -9.12 -9.17 -15.71
C GLY A 127 -8.25 -10.14 -16.51
N ALA A 128 -6.94 -10.17 -16.29
CA ALA A 128 -6.05 -11.12 -16.96
C ALA A 128 -6.35 -12.57 -16.53
N PRO A 129 -6.25 -13.55 -17.44
CA PRO A 129 -6.31 -14.97 -17.07
C PRO A 129 -5.08 -15.35 -16.25
N ILE A 130 -5.27 -16.18 -15.22
CA ILE A 130 -4.23 -16.57 -14.26
C ILE A 130 -4.03 -18.08 -14.23
N THR A 131 -2.93 -18.52 -13.65
CA THR A 131 -2.71 -19.93 -13.30
C THR A 131 -3.52 -20.33 -12.08
N ASP A 132 -3.92 -21.60 -11.98
CA ASP A 132 -4.75 -22.11 -10.87
C ASP A 132 -4.05 -22.15 -9.50
N ALA A 133 -2.71 -22.08 -9.46
CA ALA A 133 -1.94 -22.25 -8.23
C ALA A 133 -1.48 -20.91 -7.64
N PRO A 134 -1.85 -20.58 -6.38
CA PRO A 134 -1.31 -19.42 -5.69
C PRO A 134 0.17 -19.60 -5.35
N LEU A 135 0.91 -18.49 -5.41
CA LEU A 135 2.29 -18.40 -5.00
C LEU A 135 2.39 -18.45 -3.48
N ARG A 136 3.36 -19.22 -2.99
CA ARG A 136 3.67 -19.26 -1.55
C ARG A 136 4.53 -18.05 -1.20
N TYR A 137 4.04 -17.21 -0.30
CA TYR A 137 4.78 -16.09 0.25
C TYR A 137 4.41 -15.86 1.71
N ARG A 138 5.32 -15.24 2.49
CA ARG A 138 5.04 -14.89 3.89
C ARG A 138 4.32 -13.55 3.88
N ARG A 139 3.10 -13.53 4.43
CA ARG A 139 2.30 -12.31 4.56
C ARG A 139 2.93 -11.40 5.62
N GLU A 140 2.79 -10.09 5.45
CA GLU A 140 3.53 -9.10 6.25
C GLU A 140 2.98 -8.87 7.67
N VAL A 141 1.97 -9.63 8.14
CA VAL A 141 1.44 -9.45 9.51
C VAL A 141 2.51 -9.73 10.53
N CYS A 142 3.06 -8.67 11.12
CA CYS A 142 3.93 -8.73 12.28
C CYS A 142 5.15 -9.67 12.11
N GLY A 143 5.56 -9.96 10.87
CA GLY A 143 6.59 -10.96 10.58
C GLY A 143 6.24 -12.39 11.03
N MET A 144 5.00 -12.63 11.47
CA MET A 144 4.54 -13.95 11.92
C MET A 144 4.15 -14.75 10.68
N GLY A 145 5.04 -15.61 10.20
CA GLY A 145 4.62 -16.62 9.22
C GLY A 145 3.83 -17.74 9.87
N ASN A 146 3.62 -18.81 9.12
CA ASN A 146 2.79 -19.93 9.59
C ASN A 146 3.41 -20.53 10.86
N PRO A 147 2.69 -20.54 12.02
CA PRO A 147 3.21 -21.10 13.27
C PRO A 147 3.51 -22.60 13.18
N GLU A 148 2.94 -23.30 12.19
CA GLU A 148 3.19 -24.72 11.93
C GLU A 148 4.51 -24.96 11.17
N TRP A 149 5.11 -23.93 10.58
CA TRP A 149 6.33 -24.03 9.77
C TRP A 149 7.54 -23.54 10.55
N ARG A 150 8.66 -24.25 10.42
CA ARG A 150 9.94 -23.78 10.94
C ARG A 150 10.35 -22.50 10.22
N GLU A 151 11.14 -21.66 10.87
CA GLU A 151 11.62 -20.40 10.28
C GLU A 151 12.31 -20.60 8.91
N GLU A 152 13.05 -21.71 8.78
CA GLU A 152 13.76 -22.14 7.55
C GLU A 152 12.81 -22.59 6.43
N GLU A 153 11.60 -23.01 6.77
CA GLU A 153 10.56 -23.50 5.84
C GLU A 153 9.63 -22.36 5.41
N GLN A 154 9.66 -21.23 6.12
CA GLN A 154 8.83 -20.09 5.81
C GLN A 154 9.34 -19.35 4.56
N PRO A 155 8.48 -19.10 3.57
CA PRO A 155 8.85 -18.35 2.37
C PRO A 155 9.28 -16.91 2.74
N PRO A 156 9.95 -16.19 1.83
CA PRO A 156 10.30 -14.79 2.06
C PRO A 156 9.05 -13.94 2.24
N SER A 157 9.15 -12.91 3.07
CA SER A 157 8.14 -11.85 3.12
C SER A 157 8.16 -11.06 1.82
N VAL A 158 6.99 -10.74 1.29
CA VAL A 158 6.86 -9.97 0.07
C VAL A 158 6.21 -8.64 0.43
N ASP A 159 6.92 -7.54 0.20
CA ASP A 159 6.31 -6.22 0.20
C ASP A 159 5.82 -5.93 -1.23
N ILE A 160 4.54 -6.19 -1.49
CA ILE A 160 3.96 -6.09 -2.85
C ILE A 160 3.99 -4.65 -3.40
N PHE A 161 4.09 -3.64 -2.53
CA PHE A 161 4.16 -2.24 -2.94
C PHE A 161 5.60 -1.78 -3.15
N ALA A 162 6.58 -2.38 -2.47
CA ALA A 162 7.99 -2.23 -2.83
C ALA A 162 8.25 -2.70 -4.26
N GLU A 163 7.51 -3.72 -4.71
CA GLU A 163 7.61 -4.28 -6.05
C GLU A 163 6.85 -3.48 -7.12
N TRP A 164 6.25 -2.33 -6.79
CA TRP A 164 5.49 -1.51 -7.74
C TRP A 164 6.27 -1.19 -9.02
N THR A 165 7.58 -0.95 -8.93
CA THR A 165 8.42 -0.65 -10.10
C THR A 165 8.82 -1.90 -10.88
N SER A 166 8.68 -3.08 -10.29
CA SER A 166 9.07 -4.33 -10.92
C SER A 166 8.22 -4.60 -12.16
N ARG A 167 8.86 -5.21 -13.17
CA ARG A 167 8.17 -5.63 -14.41
C ARG A 167 7.38 -6.92 -14.23
N ASP A 168 7.63 -7.64 -13.15
CA ASP A 168 7.01 -8.92 -12.83
C ASP A 168 5.82 -8.79 -11.85
N MET A 169 5.36 -7.57 -11.57
CA MET A 169 4.20 -7.29 -10.73
C MET A 169 3.19 -6.43 -11.48
N CYS A 170 1.93 -6.84 -11.51
CA CYS A 170 0.88 -6.12 -12.22
C CYS A 170 0.42 -4.90 -11.41
N ARG A 171 0.89 -3.72 -11.80
CA ARG A 171 0.51 -2.44 -11.16
C ARG A 171 -1.00 -2.16 -11.17
N SER A 172 -1.70 -2.59 -12.22
CA SER A 172 -3.16 -2.45 -12.30
C SER A 172 -3.88 -3.29 -11.23
N CYS A 173 -3.38 -4.48 -10.90
CA CYS A 173 -3.89 -5.28 -9.80
C CYS A 173 -3.65 -4.60 -8.45
N LEU A 174 -2.44 -4.06 -8.22
CA LEU A 174 -2.12 -3.34 -7.00
C LEU A 174 -3.03 -2.12 -6.80
N LEU A 175 -3.25 -1.33 -7.86
CA LEU A 175 -4.14 -0.17 -7.80
C LEU A 175 -5.61 -0.57 -7.57
N ALA A 176 -6.09 -1.61 -8.25
CA ALA A 176 -7.45 -2.11 -8.05
C ALA A 176 -7.69 -2.62 -6.62
N ALA A 177 -6.69 -3.29 -6.03
CA ALA A 177 -6.74 -3.74 -4.65
C ALA A 177 -6.84 -2.56 -3.66
N LEU A 178 -6.12 -1.46 -3.91
CA LEU A 178 -6.24 -0.24 -3.09
C LEU A 178 -7.66 0.33 -3.16
N HIS A 179 -8.24 0.47 -4.36
CA HIS A 179 -9.60 1.01 -4.51
C HIS A 179 -10.72 0.13 -3.96
N THR A 180 -10.48 -1.17 -3.80
CA THR A 180 -11.49 -2.09 -3.26
C THR A 180 -11.49 -2.08 -1.72
N LEU A 181 -10.40 -1.64 -1.11
CA LEU A 181 -10.22 -1.57 0.34
C LEU A 181 -10.35 -0.13 0.89
N GLU A 182 -10.54 0.85 0.00
CA GLU A 182 -11.02 2.22 0.27
C GLU A 182 -12.54 2.25 0.46
#